data_AF-A0A7C4HEG4-F1
#
_entry.id   AF-A0A7C4HEG4-F1
#
_cell.length_a   1.000
_cell.length_b   1.000
_cell.length_c   1.000
_cell.angle_alpha   90.00
_cell.angle_beta   90.00
_cell.angle_gamma   90.00
#
_symmetry.space_group_name_H-M   'P 1'
#
loop_
_entity.id
_entity.type
_entity.pdbx_description
1 polymer ?
#
loop_
_entity_poly.entity_id
_entity_poly.type
_entity_poly.pdbx_seq_one_letter_code
_entity_poly.pdbx_strand_id
1 'polypeptide(L)'
;MTGQGVIVKKIGCHAGEPGCWMRCGLLAYIDANTGKLLKVTGNPEHPISRGYCCGERISHMVDFIYHHEQLKHPLKRVGERGSGQWQRISWEQALDEIASKLKKLIESYGPECICTVEGTYRTDLYWARARFLFAIGNPGNVASPGNVCACNDIALQHCIYGTCTQYPDIAHARCIVVDGRNYPAATPLHWHIIRERKRRGEELHLIVLDPRCTETAKEADYWLQLRPGTDACVFLAWLYIMIRDNLYDRRFVERWSNGPLLLRTDRDWWLTEKDIVKGGRDNRYVAWDKTRNSPIIWDPVTQQFYGLDGEAIPDEEVDVELEGYFELETIEGQTVKCKTAFTAFKE
;
A
#
# COMPACT_ATOMS: atom_id res chain seq x y z
N MET A 1 24.51 36.65 -9.17
CA MET A 1 25.89 36.21 -8.86
C MET A 1 26.06 34.79 -9.35
N THR A 2 26.43 34.63 -10.61
CA THR A 2 26.80 33.34 -11.19
C THR A 2 28.33 33.23 -11.16
N GLY A 3 28.86 32.13 -10.61
CA GLY A 3 29.88 31.42 -11.39
C GLY A 3 31.24 31.09 -10.80
N GLN A 4 31.58 31.37 -9.53
CA GLN A 4 32.81 30.81 -8.96
C GLN A 4 32.56 30.35 -7.52
N GLY A 5 32.55 29.02 -7.30
CA GLY A 5 32.52 28.41 -5.97
C GLY A 5 31.24 27.63 -5.59
N VAL A 6 30.26 27.45 -6.49
CA VAL A 6 29.05 26.65 -6.18
C VAL A 6 28.85 25.53 -7.20
N ILE A 7 28.74 24.30 -6.71
CA ILE A 7 28.39 23.09 -7.47
C ILE A 7 26.89 22.83 -7.25
N VAL A 8 26.14 22.65 -8.35
CA VAL A 8 24.72 22.27 -8.28
C VAL A 8 24.59 20.79 -8.62
N LYS A 9 23.93 20.02 -7.75
CA LYS A 9 23.65 18.60 -7.95
C LYS A 9 22.14 18.36 -8.00
N LYS A 10 21.68 17.60 -8.99
CA LYS A 10 20.32 17.05 -9.00
C LYS A 10 20.26 15.93 -7.96
N ILE A 11 19.30 16.02 -7.05
CA ILE A 11 19.07 14.99 -6.02
C ILE A 11 17.58 14.66 -5.98
N GLY A 12 17.23 13.49 -5.46
CA GLY A 12 15.87 13.19 -5.05
C GLY A 12 15.65 13.60 -3.60
N CYS A 13 14.43 13.97 -3.25
CA CYS A 13 13.95 13.94 -1.88
C CYS A 13 13.89 12.45 -1.44
N HIS A 14 15.04 11.85 -1.16
CA HIS A 14 15.09 10.45 -0.73
C HIS A 14 14.36 10.31 0.60
N ALA A 15 13.87 9.10 0.89
CA ALA A 15 13.45 8.67 2.22
C ALA A 15 14.63 8.60 3.23
N GLY A 16 15.50 9.61 3.23
CA GLY A 16 16.50 9.90 4.25
C GLY A 16 16.24 11.30 4.80
N GLU A 17 16.56 11.54 6.06
CA GLU A 17 16.13 12.72 6.80
C GLU A 17 16.65 14.03 6.19
N PRO A 18 15.83 15.08 6.11
CA PRO A 18 14.44 15.20 6.55
C PRO A 18 13.42 14.92 5.43
N GLY A 19 13.72 14.11 4.41
CA GLY A 19 12.85 13.86 3.24
C GLY A 19 11.54 13.11 3.52
N CYS A 20 10.74 12.87 2.47
CA CYS A 20 9.50 12.08 2.54
C CYS A 20 9.40 11.12 1.35
N TRP A 21 8.41 10.23 1.36
CA TRP A 21 8.26 9.18 0.35
C TRP A 21 7.82 9.70 -1.04
N MET A 22 7.40 10.96 -1.16
CA MET A 22 6.99 11.56 -2.44
C MET A 22 8.14 11.69 -3.47
N ARG A 23 9.40 11.64 -3.02
CA ARG A 23 10.58 11.65 -3.89
C ARG A 23 10.61 12.79 -4.93
N CYS A 24 10.22 14.00 -4.51
CA CYS A 24 10.32 15.19 -5.36
C CYS A 24 11.76 15.39 -5.88
N GLY A 25 11.90 15.94 -7.08
CA GLY A 25 13.19 16.32 -7.61
C GLY A 25 13.67 17.63 -7.00
N LEU A 26 14.93 17.65 -6.57
CA LEU A 26 15.54 18.79 -5.90
C LEU A 26 16.89 19.15 -6.56
N LEU A 27 17.34 20.37 -6.28
CA LEU A 27 18.66 20.89 -6.60
C LEU A 27 19.37 21.22 -5.29
N ALA A 28 20.52 20.59 -5.04
CA ALA A 28 21.41 20.91 -3.95
C ALA A 28 22.52 21.84 -4.44
N TYR A 29 22.66 22.98 -3.77
CA TYR A 29 23.71 23.96 -4.02
C TYR A 29 24.80 23.74 -2.99
N ILE A 30 26.01 23.42 -3.43
CA ILE A 30 27.13 23.00 -2.59
C ILE A 30 28.29 23.96 -2.81
N ASP A 31 28.90 24.43 -1.73
CA ASP A 31 30.14 25.20 -1.80
C ASP A 31 31.28 24.30 -2.30
N ALA A 32 31.90 24.68 -3.42
CA ALA A 32 32.92 23.89 -4.10
C ALA A 32 34.22 23.76 -3.29
N ASN A 33 34.50 24.70 -2.38
CA ASN A 33 35.74 24.76 -1.62
C ASN A 33 35.62 24.01 -0.28
N THR A 34 34.46 24.09 0.35
CA THR A 34 34.21 23.51 1.69
C THR A 34 33.40 22.22 1.65
N GLY A 35 32.74 21.92 0.52
CA GLY A 35 31.81 20.80 0.38
C GLY A 35 30.51 20.97 1.16
N LYS A 36 30.25 22.14 1.75
CA LYS A 36 29.05 22.39 2.55
C LYS A 36 27.82 22.63 1.67
N LEU A 37 26.68 22.07 2.07
CA LEU A 37 25.38 22.35 1.51
C LEU A 37 24.96 23.78 1.87
N LEU A 38 24.68 24.59 0.86
CA LEU A 38 24.30 25.99 1.01
C LEU A 38 22.79 26.19 0.97
N LYS A 39 22.11 25.44 0.09
CA LYS A 39 20.68 25.57 -0.17
C LYS A 39 20.14 24.33 -0.87
N VAL A 40 18.85 24.07 -0.69
CA VAL A 40 18.08 23.12 -1.50
C VAL A 40 16.85 23.80 -2.09
N THR A 41 16.53 23.51 -3.35
CA THR A 41 15.31 23.97 -4.03
C THR A 41 14.67 22.83 -4.82
N GLY A 42 13.43 23.02 -5.28
CA GLY A 42 12.84 22.12 -6.27
C GLY A 42 13.59 22.15 -7.60
N ASN A 43 13.59 21.02 -8.31
CA ASN A 43 14.14 20.87 -9.65
C ASN A 43 13.01 21.03 -10.70
N PRO A 44 12.98 22.14 -11.48
CA PRO A 44 11.97 22.36 -12.51
C PRO A 44 11.93 21.28 -13.59
N GLU A 45 13.07 20.63 -13.88
CA GLU A 45 13.18 19.59 -14.91
C GLU A 45 12.71 18.21 -14.44
N HIS A 46 12.34 18.05 -13.16
CA HIS A 46 11.91 16.75 -12.67
C HIS A 46 10.53 16.38 -13.26
N PRO A 47 10.35 15.17 -13.84
CA PRO A 47 9.18 14.83 -14.66
C PRO A 47 7.85 14.93 -13.91
N ILE A 48 7.84 14.50 -12.64
CA ILE A 48 6.65 14.52 -11.78
C ILE A 48 6.51 15.86 -11.05
N SER A 49 7.44 16.18 -10.15
CA SER A 49 7.32 17.38 -9.31
C SER A 49 7.48 18.73 -10.02
N ARG A 50 8.15 18.81 -11.18
CA ARG A 50 8.30 20.05 -11.98
C ARG A 50 8.65 21.30 -11.17
N GLY A 51 9.54 21.14 -10.19
CA GLY A 51 9.98 22.22 -9.30
C GLY A 51 9.16 22.38 -8.02
N TYR A 52 8.04 21.68 -7.88
CA TYR A 52 7.29 21.64 -6.62
C TYR A 52 8.07 20.89 -5.53
N CYS A 53 8.21 21.53 -4.38
CA CYS A 53 8.69 20.92 -3.16
C CYS A 53 8.02 21.55 -1.94
N CYS A 54 7.95 20.84 -0.82
CA CYS A 54 7.39 21.37 0.42
C CYS A 54 8.29 22.48 0.99
N GLY A 55 7.82 23.73 0.92
CA GLY A 55 8.61 24.92 1.27
C GLY A 55 9.23 24.84 2.66
N GLU A 56 8.42 24.54 3.68
CA GLU A 56 8.83 24.47 5.09
C GLU A 56 9.95 23.46 5.34
N ARG A 57 9.79 22.23 4.86
CA ARG A 57 10.78 21.16 5.09
C ARG A 57 12.07 21.40 4.32
N ILE A 58 11.96 21.87 3.07
CA ILE A 58 13.13 22.13 2.22
C ILE A 58 13.90 23.35 2.72
N SER A 59 13.24 24.39 3.24
CA SER A 59 13.92 25.56 3.81
C SER A 59 14.79 25.21 5.03
N HIS A 60 14.40 24.20 5.81
CA HIS A 60 15.15 23.77 7.00
C HIS A 60 16.16 22.65 6.76
N MET A 61 16.37 22.22 5.51
CA MET A 61 17.26 21.08 5.23
C MET A 61 18.72 21.35 5.61
N VAL A 62 19.19 22.58 5.37
CA VAL A 62 20.54 23.02 5.73
C VAL A 62 20.68 23.09 7.25
N ASP A 63 19.71 23.70 7.93
CA ASP A 63 19.68 23.81 9.40
C ASP A 63 19.64 22.43 10.06
N PHE A 64 18.90 21.48 9.49
CA PHE A 64 18.82 20.11 9.98
C PHE A 64 20.18 19.40 9.89
N ILE A 65 20.84 19.44 8.72
CA ILE A 65 22.13 18.76 8.52
C ILE A 65 23.22 19.35 9.41
N TYR A 66 23.20 20.66 9.63
CA TYR A 66 24.19 21.37 10.44
C TYR A 66 23.72 21.68 11.86
N HIS A 67 22.63 21.06 12.31
CA HIS A 67 22.08 21.33 13.63
C HIS A 67 23.14 21.07 14.70
N HIS A 68 23.23 21.96 15.69
CA HIS A 68 24.26 21.86 16.72
C HIS A 68 24.05 20.63 17.63
N GLU A 69 22.80 20.17 17.77
CA GLU A 69 22.43 18.95 18.52
C GLU A 69 22.56 17.65 17.69
N GLN A 70 23.05 17.71 16.45
CA GLN A 70 23.25 16.51 15.64
C GLN A 70 24.19 15.53 16.37
N LEU A 71 23.76 14.27 16.52
CA LEU A 71 24.58 13.21 17.11
C LEU A 71 25.71 12.82 16.13
N LYS A 72 26.93 13.25 16.44
CA LYS A 72 28.12 13.04 15.59
C LYS A 72 29.02 11.88 16.05
N HIS A 73 28.85 11.42 17.28
CA HIS A 73 29.71 10.43 17.92
C HIS A 73 28.87 9.48 18.78
N PRO A 74 29.36 8.25 19.01
CA PRO A 74 28.79 7.37 20.03
C PRO A 74 28.85 8.00 21.42
N LEU A 75 27.75 7.92 22.15
CA LEU A 75 27.59 8.47 23.49
C LEU A 75 27.15 7.36 24.45
N LYS A 76 27.81 7.28 25.61
CA LYS A 76 27.44 6.39 26.72
C LYS A 76 26.82 7.22 27.84
N ARG A 77 25.67 6.77 28.34
CA ARG A 77 25.00 7.42 29.47
C ARG A 77 25.83 7.20 30.74
N VAL A 78 26.08 8.28 31.49
CA VAL A 78 26.81 8.24 32.77
C VAL A 78 25.98 8.66 33.97
N GLY A 79 24.82 9.30 33.77
CA GLY A 79 23.84 9.63 34.82
C GLY A 79 22.55 8.81 34.72
N GLU A 80 21.50 9.22 35.44
CA GLU A 80 20.18 8.57 35.37
C GLU A 80 19.55 8.65 33.97
N ARG A 81 18.64 7.73 33.65
CA ARG A 81 17.90 7.79 32.37
C ARG A 81 17.09 9.09 32.31
N GLY A 82 17.23 9.82 31.21
CA GLY A 82 16.62 11.14 31.04
C GLY A 82 17.44 12.33 31.59
N SER A 83 18.55 12.09 32.29
CA SER A 83 19.38 13.17 32.85
C SER A 83 20.14 14.01 31.82
N GLY A 84 20.27 13.53 30.58
CA GLY A 84 21.09 14.17 29.55
C GLY A 84 22.61 14.07 29.79
N GLN A 85 23.06 13.27 30.76
CA GLN A 85 24.48 13.12 31.08
C GLN A 85 25.14 12.01 30.23
N TRP A 86 26.02 12.44 29.33
CA TRP A 86 26.66 11.59 28.33
C TRP A 86 28.18 11.73 28.33
N GLN A 87 28.86 10.62 28.09
CA GLN A 87 30.29 10.55 27.82
C GLN A 87 30.50 10.06 26.38
N ARG A 88 31.33 10.75 25.61
CA ARG A 88 31.76 10.28 24.30
C ARG A 88 32.65 9.04 24.45
N ILE A 89 32.37 8.01 23.65
CA ILE A 89 33.18 6.78 23.56
C ILE A 89 33.54 6.49 22.10
N SER A 90 34.47 5.54 21.86
CA SER A 90 34.79 5.11 20.50
C SER A 90 33.67 4.21 19.92
N TRP A 91 33.68 4.03 18.60
CA TRP A 91 32.76 3.11 17.94
C TRP A 91 33.02 1.66 18.34
N GLU A 92 34.29 1.27 18.44
CA GLU A 92 34.70 -0.07 18.87
C GLU A 92 34.15 -0.37 20.26
N GLN A 93 34.37 0.53 21.23
CA GLN A 93 33.84 0.36 22.57
C GLN A 93 32.31 0.27 22.58
N ALA A 94 31.62 1.15 21.85
CA ALA A 94 30.16 1.16 21.80
C ALA A 94 29.60 -0.16 21.26
N LEU A 95 30.15 -0.63 20.15
CA LEU A 95 29.71 -1.86 19.49
C LEU A 95 30.05 -3.10 20.31
N ASP A 96 31.24 -3.17 20.92
CA ASP A 96 31.65 -4.30 21.77
C ASP A 96 30.81 -4.41 23.03
N GLU A 97 30.53 -3.28 23.71
CA GLU A 97 29.66 -3.28 24.89
C GLU A 97 28.22 -3.71 24.54
N ILE A 98 27.68 -3.23 23.42
CA ILE A 98 26.36 -3.63 22.92
C ILE A 98 26.35 -5.13 22.59
N ALA A 99 27.33 -5.61 21.81
CA ALA A 99 27.42 -7.00 21.39
C ALA A 99 27.58 -7.95 22.59
N SER A 100 28.45 -7.62 23.54
CA SER A 100 28.64 -8.41 24.77
C SER A 100 27.34 -8.53 25.56
N LYS A 101 26.60 -7.41 25.71
CA LYS A 101 25.33 -7.41 26.43
C LYS A 101 24.25 -8.20 25.70
N LEU A 102 24.13 -8.06 24.38
CA LEU A 102 23.18 -8.81 23.58
C LEU A 102 23.44 -10.32 23.65
N LYS A 103 24.70 -10.76 23.54
CA LYS A 103 25.06 -12.18 23.71
C LYS A 103 24.60 -12.75 25.04
N LYS A 104 24.89 -12.07 26.15
CA LYS A 104 24.46 -12.50 27.49
C LYS A 104 22.94 -12.63 27.62
N LEU A 105 22.20 -11.68 27.04
CA LEU A 105 20.73 -11.71 27.05
C LEU A 105 20.19 -12.89 26.24
N ILE A 106 20.74 -13.12 25.05
CA ILE A 106 20.37 -14.26 24.20
C ILE A 106 20.67 -15.59 24.89
N GLU A 107 21.84 -15.73 25.52
CA GLU A 107 22.23 -16.93 26.28
C GLU A 107 21.30 -17.18 27.48
N SER A 108 20.83 -16.12 28.14
CA SER A 108 20.02 -16.25 29.36
C SER A 108 18.53 -16.43 29.10
N TYR A 109 18.01 -15.83 28.04
CA TYR A 109 16.55 -15.70 27.82
C TYR A 109 16.08 -16.11 26.42
N GLY A 110 16.99 -16.52 25.54
CA GLY A 110 16.69 -16.79 24.13
C GLY A 110 16.69 -15.52 23.27
N PRO A 111 16.84 -15.65 21.95
CA PRO A 111 16.91 -14.52 21.03
C PRO A 111 15.60 -13.69 20.95
N GLU A 112 14.47 -14.27 21.34
CA GLU A 112 13.15 -13.64 21.38
C GLU A 112 13.03 -12.52 22.42
N CYS A 113 13.97 -12.42 23.37
CA CYS A 113 13.99 -11.31 24.33
C CYS A 113 14.42 -9.97 23.69
N ILE A 114 14.93 -10.00 22.46
CA ILE A 114 15.36 -8.82 21.71
C ILE A 114 14.21 -8.32 20.83
N CYS A 115 14.03 -7.01 20.75
CA CYS A 115 13.10 -6.35 19.83
C CYS A 115 13.77 -5.12 19.22
N THR A 116 13.44 -4.82 17.97
CA THR A 116 13.85 -3.57 17.32
C THR A 116 12.63 -2.69 17.07
N VAL A 117 12.77 -1.40 17.36
CA VAL A 117 11.77 -0.38 17.10
C VAL A 117 12.40 0.71 16.24
N GLU A 118 11.68 1.18 15.24
CA GLU A 118 12.07 2.38 14.50
C GLU A 118 10.93 3.39 14.36
N GLY A 119 11.29 4.63 14.00
CA GLY A 119 10.34 5.65 13.57
C GLY A 119 10.15 5.68 12.05
N THR A 120 9.21 6.49 11.58
CA THR A 120 8.86 6.57 10.15
C THR A 120 10.01 7.13 9.33
N TYR A 121 10.56 6.31 8.43
CA TYR A 121 11.55 6.65 7.39
C TYR A 121 12.58 7.70 7.82
N ARG A 122 13.26 7.41 8.92
CA ARG A 122 14.47 8.15 9.29
C ARG A 122 15.60 7.62 8.43
N THR A 123 15.88 6.33 8.47
CA THR A 123 16.81 5.69 7.52
C THR A 123 16.13 4.47 6.89
N ASP A 124 16.30 4.26 5.58
CA ASP A 124 15.75 3.09 4.84
C ASP A 124 16.55 1.81 5.15
N LEU A 125 16.64 1.49 6.45
CA LEU A 125 17.42 0.39 7.00
C LEU A 125 16.53 -0.77 7.45
N TYR A 126 15.31 -0.87 6.88
CA TYR A 126 14.41 -2.00 7.07
C TYR A 126 15.12 -3.33 6.86
N TRP A 127 15.83 -3.43 5.75
CA TRP A 127 16.61 -4.62 5.41
C TRP A 127 17.71 -4.91 6.44
N ALA A 128 18.39 -3.88 6.96
CA ALA A 128 19.54 -4.07 7.85
C ALA A 128 19.10 -4.59 9.23
N ARG A 129 18.00 -4.04 9.79
CA ARG A 129 17.45 -4.54 11.06
C ARG A 129 16.86 -5.93 10.92
N ALA A 130 16.14 -6.21 9.83
CA ALA A 130 15.51 -7.51 9.62
C ALA A 130 16.58 -8.58 9.45
N ARG A 131 17.65 -8.27 8.72
CA ARG A 131 18.82 -9.14 8.58
C ARG A 131 19.54 -9.36 9.91
N PHE A 132 19.72 -8.31 10.72
CA PHE A 132 20.35 -8.43 12.04
C PHE A 132 19.54 -9.37 12.94
N LEU A 133 18.23 -9.18 13.00
CA LEU A 133 17.33 -10.01 13.79
C LEU A 133 17.25 -11.46 13.29
N PHE A 134 17.23 -11.66 11.97
CA PHE A 134 17.33 -12.99 11.37
C PHE A 134 18.64 -13.68 11.76
N ALA A 135 19.77 -12.96 11.72
CA ALA A 135 21.09 -13.51 12.02
C ALA A 135 21.24 -13.97 13.49
N ILE A 136 20.46 -13.40 14.41
CA ILE A 136 20.45 -13.84 15.82
C ILE A 136 19.33 -14.85 16.12
N GLY A 137 18.58 -15.30 15.13
CA GLY A 137 17.51 -16.29 15.31
C GLY A 137 16.16 -15.73 15.77
N ASN A 138 15.90 -14.44 15.58
CA ASN A 138 14.65 -13.78 15.97
C ASN A 138 14.07 -12.93 14.83
N PRO A 139 13.59 -13.54 13.74
CA PRO A 139 13.09 -12.78 12.59
C PRO A 139 11.79 -12.00 12.84
N GLY A 140 11.06 -12.29 13.93
CA GLY A 140 9.70 -11.81 14.15
C GLY A 140 9.56 -10.52 14.97
N ASN A 141 10.54 -10.17 15.81
CA ASN A 141 10.38 -9.04 16.77
C ASN A 141 10.82 -7.69 16.19
N VAL A 142 10.16 -7.29 15.11
CA VAL A 142 10.30 -5.96 14.48
C VAL A 142 9.03 -5.15 14.72
N ALA A 143 9.18 -3.99 15.35
CA ALA A 143 8.13 -2.99 15.42
C ALA A 143 8.52 -1.78 14.56
N SER A 144 7.64 -1.41 13.64
CA SER A 144 7.79 -0.25 12.79
C SER A 144 6.45 0.46 12.60
N PRO A 145 6.43 1.73 12.20
CA PRO A 145 5.18 2.44 11.97
C PRO A 145 4.33 1.78 10.88
N GLY A 146 4.96 1.11 9.91
CA GLY A 146 4.30 0.35 8.85
C GLY A 146 3.33 -0.70 9.39
N ASN A 147 3.66 -1.36 10.51
CA ASN A 147 2.79 -2.35 11.14
C ASN A 147 1.44 -1.76 11.57
N VAL A 148 1.39 -0.46 11.84
CA VAL A 148 0.16 0.26 12.23
C VAL A 148 -0.52 0.87 11.01
N CYS A 149 0.23 1.49 10.09
CA CYS A 149 -0.36 2.36 9.06
C CYS A 149 -0.43 1.80 7.64
N ALA A 150 0.37 0.79 7.26
CA ALA A 150 0.52 0.37 5.86
C ALA A 150 0.50 -1.14 5.63
N CYS A 151 1.08 -1.94 6.54
CA CYS A 151 1.17 -3.39 6.35
C CYS A 151 -0.19 -4.08 6.33
N ASN A 152 -1.18 -3.57 7.08
CA ASN A 152 -2.54 -4.12 7.09
C ASN A 152 -3.25 -3.88 5.75
N ASP A 153 -3.09 -2.69 5.17
CA ASP A 153 -3.60 -2.35 3.84
C ASP A 153 -2.95 -3.23 2.77
N ILE A 154 -1.62 -3.36 2.79
CA ILE A 154 -0.87 -4.26 1.89
C ILE A 154 -1.36 -5.72 2.02
N ALA A 155 -1.54 -6.23 3.24
CA ALA A 155 -2.03 -7.58 3.47
C ALA A 155 -3.44 -7.79 2.87
N LEU A 156 -4.35 -6.84 3.07
CA LEU A 156 -5.69 -6.89 2.48
C LEU A 156 -5.64 -6.83 0.96
N GLN A 157 -4.78 -6.01 0.37
CA GLN A 157 -4.59 -5.96 -1.09
C GLN A 157 -4.09 -7.29 -1.64
N HIS A 158 -3.19 -7.99 -0.94
CA HIS A 158 -2.79 -9.34 -1.31
C HIS A 158 -3.95 -10.34 -1.19
N CYS A 159 -4.81 -10.23 -0.17
CA CYS A 159 -5.97 -11.10 -0.03
C CYS A 159 -7.01 -10.88 -1.14
N ILE A 160 -7.19 -9.63 -1.61
CA ILE A 160 -8.23 -9.28 -2.59
C ILE A 160 -7.72 -9.40 -4.03
N TYR A 161 -6.52 -8.88 -4.30
CA TYR A 161 -5.97 -8.74 -5.65
C TYR A 161 -4.78 -9.67 -5.93
N GLY A 162 -4.29 -10.42 -4.93
CA GLY A 162 -3.06 -11.21 -5.04
C GLY A 162 -1.76 -10.37 -5.04
N THR A 163 -1.86 -9.05 -5.07
CA THR A 163 -0.71 -8.13 -5.17
C THR A 163 -1.01 -6.76 -4.54
N CYS A 164 0.04 -5.97 -4.30
CA CYS A 164 -0.10 -4.57 -3.94
C CYS A 164 -0.59 -3.76 -5.15
N THR A 165 -1.62 -2.95 -4.93
CA THR A 165 -2.07 -1.95 -5.91
C THR A 165 -1.06 -0.82 -6.05
N GLN A 166 -0.94 -0.30 -7.28
CA GLN A 166 -0.08 0.86 -7.56
C GLN A 166 -0.76 2.16 -7.13
N TYR A 167 0.02 3.24 -7.01
CA TYR A 167 -0.54 4.56 -6.71
C TYR A 167 -1.58 4.97 -7.76
N PRO A 168 -2.69 5.62 -7.35
CA PRO A 168 -3.72 6.06 -8.27
C PRO A 168 -3.15 7.08 -9.27
N ASP A 169 -3.59 6.98 -10.52
CA ASP A 169 -3.22 7.92 -11.58
C ASP A 169 -4.00 9.23 -11.45
N ILE A 170 -3.64 10.00 -10.43
CA ILE A 170 -4.26 11.30 -10.13
C ILE A 170 -3.99 12.35 -11.22
N ALA A 171 -3.07 12.09 -12.15
CA ALA A 171 -2.77 12.99 -13.25
C ALA A 171 -3.81 12.88 -14.39
N HIS A 172 -4.41 11.70 -14.57
CA HIS A 172 -5.36 11.44 -15.67
C HIS A 172 -6.77 11.09 -15.20
N ALA A 173 -7.00 10.82 -13.91
CA ALA A 173 -8.33 10.51 -13.38
C ALA A 173 -9.32 11.68 -13.56
N ARG A 174 -10.55 11.41 -14.01
CA ARG A 174 -11.65 12.41 -14.09
C ARG A 174 -12.46 12.53 -12.81
N CYS A 175 -12.39 11.51 -11.94
CA CYS A 175 -13.03 11.50 -10.63
C CYS A 175 -12.01 10.98 -9.62
N ILE A 176 -11.82 11.71 -8.52
CA ILE A 176 -10.94 11.34 -7.41
C ILE A 176 -11.80 11.32 -6.15
N VAL A 177 -11.88 10.13 -5.53
CA VAL A 177 -12.47 9.95 -4.21
C VAL A 177 -11.34 9.95 -3.19
N VAL A 178 -11.43 10.83 -2.20
CA VAL A 178 -10.49 10.96 -1.11
C VAL A 178 -11.15 10.52 0.17
N ASP A 179 -10.76 9.36 0.67
CA ASP A 179 -11.29 8.82 1.92
C ASP A 179 -10.30 9.03 3.07
N GLY A 180 -10.70 9.79 4.09
CA GLY A 180 -9.95 10.00 5.33
C GLY A 180 -8.55 10.62 5.17
N ARG A 181 -8.28 11.39 4.10
CA ARG A 181 -6.95 11.93 3.79
C ARG A 181 -6.89 13.45 3.60
N ASN A 182 -6.04 14.10 4.38
CA ASN A 182 -5.64 15.50 4.17
C ASN A 182 -4.41 15.60 3.26
N TYR A 183 -4.62 15.66 1.94
CA TYR A 183 -3.58 15.76 0.91
C TYR A 183 -2.52 16.86 1.17
N PRO A 184 -2.90 18.11 1.48
CA PRO A 184 -1.95 19.20 1.75
C PRO A 184 -0.87 18.88 2.78
N ALA A 185 -1.24 18.18 3.87
CA ALA A 185 -0.32 17.85 4.96
C ALA A 185 0.38 16.51 4.75
N ALA A 186 -0.34 15.50 4.24
CA ALA A 186 0.15 14.13 4.15
C ALA A 186 0.93 13.86 2.85
N THR A 187 0.46 14.39 1.73
CA THR A 187 1.02 14.14 0.37
C THR A 187 0.99 15.41 -0.49
N PRO A 188 1.80 16.43 -0.15
CA PRO A 188 1.69 17.77 -0.75
C PRO A 188 1.91 17.78 -2.26
N LEU A 189 2.74 16.86 -2.79
CA LEU A 189 2.95 16.73 -4.24
C LEU A 189 1.68 16.26 -4.98
N HIS A 190 0.96 15.28 -4.43
CA HIS A 190 -0.32 14.86 -5.00
C HIS A 190 -1.34 16.00 -4.95
N TRP A 191 -1.36 16.75 -3.84
CA TRP A 191 -2.20 17.94 -3.73
C TRP A 191 -1.90 18.98 -4.79
N HIS A 192 -0.61 19.25 -5.02
CA HIS A 192 -0.17 20.18 -6.05
C HIS A 192 -0.65 19.76 -7.44
N ILE A 193 -0.54 18.46 -7.78
CA ILE A 193 -1.03 17.93 -9.06
C ILE A 193 -2.53 18.15 -9.20
N ILE A 194 -3.34 17.79 -8.20
CA ILE A 194 -4.80 17.97 -8.22
C ILE A 194 -5.16 19.45 -8.41
N ARG A 195 -4.53 20.37 -7.66
CA ARG A 195 -4.80 21.80 -7.76
C ARG A 195 -4.39 22.40 -9.10
N GLU A 196 -3.25 21.97 -9.66
CA GLU A 196 -2.82 22.43 -10.98
C GLU A 196 -3.83 22.02 -12.07
N ARG A 197 -4.36 20.79 -12.00
CA ARG A 197 -5.41 20.33 -12.92
C ARG A 197 -6.68 21.16 -12.80
N LYS A 198 -7.18 21.40 -11.57
CA LYS A 198 -8.34 22.28 -11.35
C LYS A 198 -8.09 23.72 -11.84
N ARG A 199 -6.88 24.27 -11.63
CA ARG A 199 -6.51 25.62 -12.12
C ARG A 199 -6.47 25.73 -13.64
N ARG A 200 -6.10 24.65 -14.34
CA ARG A 200 -6.12 24.59 -15.81
C ARG A 200 -7.53 24.41 -16.39
N GLY A 201 -8.54 24.27 -15.53
CA GLY A 201 -9.92 24.04 -15.94
C GLY A 201 -10.15 22.63 -16.49
N GLU A 202 -9.32 21.65 -16.11
CA GLU A 202 -9.55 20.25 -16.49
C GLU A 202 -10.83 19.71 -15.84
N GLU A 203 -11.54 18.85 -16.57
CA GLU A 203 -12.72 18.15 -16.05
C GLU A 203 -12.29 17.13 -14.98
N LEU A 204 -12.40 17.52 -13.72
CA LEU A 204 -12.01 16.74 -12.55
C LEU A 204 -13.01 16.92 -11.41
N HIS A 205 -13.67 15.84 -11.03
CA HIS A 205 -14.49 15.77 -9.82
C HIS A 205 -13.68 15.29 -8.63
N LEU A 206 -13.72 16.04 -7.54
CA LEU A 206 -13.08 15.74 -6.27
C LEU A 206 -14.16 15.50 -5.21
N ILE A 207 -14.29 14.25 -4.78
CA ILE A 207 -15.19 13.82 -3.71
C ILE A 207 -14.33 13.56 -2.47
N VAL A 208 -14.68 14.16 -1.34
CA VAL A 208 -13.94 13.98 -0.08
C VAL A 208 -14.86 13.40 0.98
N LEU A 209 -14.48 12.24 1.51
CA LEU A 209 -15.10 11.60 2.67
C LEU A 209 -14.22 11.92 3.87
N ASP A 210 -14.66 12.84 4.73
CA ASP A 210 -13.91 13.21 5.92
C ASP A 210 -14.87 13.79 6.98
N PRO A 211 -14.83 13.33 8.25
CA PRO A 211 -15.64 13.93 9.31
C PRO A 211 -15.28 15.40 9.58
N ARG A 212 -14.08 15.86 9.17
CA ARG A 212 -13.58 17.22 9.37
C ARG A 212 -13.59 18.01 8.06
N CYS A 213 -13.82 19.31 8.17
CA CYS A 213 -13.57 20.26 7.08
C CYS A 213 -12.06 20.49 6.89
N THR A 214 -11.37 19.52 6.30
CA THR A 214 -9.94 19.62 5.98
C THR A 214 -9.68 20.60 4.83
N GLU A 215 -8.43 20.97 4.61
CA GLU A 215 -8.05 21.77 3.44
C GLU A 215 -8.39 21.05 2.12
N THR A 216 -8.26 19.73 2.04
CA THR A 216 -8.76 18.95 0.90
C THR A 216 -10.27 19.14 0.73
N ALA A 217 -11.05 19.01 1.81
CA ALA A 217 -12.51 19.10 1.77
C ALA A 217 -13.00 20.48 1.33
N LYS A 218 -12.28 21.56 1.70
CA LYS A 218 -12.63 22.94 1.31
C LYS A 218 -12.55 23.20 -0.21
N GLU A 219 -11.71 22.47 -0.92
CA GLU A 219 -11.55 22.59 -2.39
C GLU A 219 -12.24 21.44 -3.15
N ALA A 220 -13.01 20.59 -2.44
CA ALA A 220 -13.77 19.49 -3.01
C ALA A 220 -15.05 19.97 -3.69
N ASP A 221 -15.50 19.22 -4.71
CA ASP A 221 -16.78 19.45 -5.36
C ASP A 221 -17.91 18.85 -4.51
N TYR A 222 -17.62 17.73 -3.83
CA TYR A 222 -18.51 17.10 -2.85
C TYR A 222 -17.74 16.77 -1.58
N TRP A 223 -18.24 17.25 -0.43
CA TRP A 223 -17.73 16.86 0.88
C TRP A 223 -18.79 16.08 1.63
N LEU A 224 -18.49 14.80 1.91
CA LEU A 224 -19.32 13.91 2.69
C LEU A 224 -18.77 13.88 4.12
N GLN A 225 -19.54 14.43 5.05
CA GLN A 225 -19.18 14.47 6.46
C GLN A 225 -19.76 13.27 7.22
N LEU A 226 -19.13 12.12 7.05
CA LEU A 226 -19.56 10.86 7.67
C LEU A 226 -19.18 10.82 9.16
N ARG A 227 -19.81 9.91 9.90
CA ARG A 227 -19.39 9.58 11.27
C ARG A 227 -18.06 8.79 11.19
N PRO A 228 -17.10 9.02 12.10
CA PRO A 228 -15.85 8.27 12.08
C PRO A 228 -16.10 6.75 12.12
N GLY A 229 -15.47 6.02 11.19
CA GLY A 229 -15.58 4.56 11.09
C GLY A 229 -16.81 4.03 10.35
N THR A 230 -17.54 4.88 9.62
CA THR A 230 -18.71 4.47 8.82
C THR A 230 -18.48 4.53 7.31
N ASP A 231 -17.22 4.61 6.87
CA ASP A 231 -16.81 4.77 5.48
C ASP A 231 -17.25 3.56 4.63
N ALA A 232 -17.17 2.35 5.19
CA ALA A 232 -17.67 1.12 4.56
C ALA A 232 -19.16 1.19 4.20
N CYS A 233 -20.00 1.85 5.00
CA CYS A 233 -21.42 2.01 4.69
C CYS A 233 -21.64 2.86 3.44
N VAL A 234 -20.79 3.87 3.20
CA VAL A 234 -20.87 4.72 2.01
C VAL A 234 -20.51 3.92 0.77
N PHE A 235 -19.41 3.16 0.80
CA PHE A 235 -19.01 2.31 -0.32
C PHE A 235 -20.04 1.21 -0.61
N LEU A 236 -20.60 0.56 0.41
CA LEU A 236 -21.68 -0.42 0.24
C LEU A 236 -22.94 0.21 -0.35
N ALA A 237 -23.29 1.43 0.06
CA ALA A 237 -24.43 2.15 -0.52
C ALA A 237 -24.18 2.51 -2.00
N TRP A 238 -22.95 2.90 -2.37
CA TRP A 238 -22.58 3.13 -3.77
C TRP A 238 -22.65 1.84 -4.60
N LEU A 239 -22.12 0.73 -4.07
CA LEU A 239 -22.21 -0.58 -4.72
C LEU A 239 -23.67 -1.01 -4.89
N TYR A 240 -24.52 -0.82 -3.88
CA TYR A 240 -25.95 -1.10 -3.97
C TYR A 240 -26.60 -0.33 -5.12
N ILE A 241 -26.34 0.98 -5.24
CA ILE A 241 -26.87 1.81 -6.34
C ILE A 241 -26.33 1.31 -7.68
N MET A 242 -25.03 1.03 -7.78
CA MET A 242 -24.42 0.54 -9.01
C MET A 242 -25.01 -0.79 -9.46
N ILE A 243 -25.27 -1.73 -8.55
CA ILE A 243 -25.86 -3.03 -8.86
C ILE A 243 -27.35 -2.89 -9.19
N ARG A 244 -28.11 -2.14 -8.40
CA ARG A 244 -29.56 -1.91 -8.61
C ARG A 244 -29.84 -1.26 -9.96
N ASP A 245 -29.04 -0.26 -10.33
CA ASP A 245 -29.24 0.55 -11.53
C ASP A 245 -28.40 0.07 -12.73
N ASN A 246 -27.68 -1.06 -12.60
CA ASN A 246 -26.79 -1.63 -13.62
C ASN A 246 -25.72 -0.64 -14.14
N LEU A 247 -25.08 0.10 -13.24
CA LEU A 247 -24.04 1.10 -13.56
C LEU A 247 -22.61 0.56 -13.49
N TYR A 248 -22.43 -0.75 -13.26
CA TYR A 248 -21.11 -1.39 -13.18
C TYR A 248 -20.68 -1.95 -14.54
N ASP A 249 -19.37 -2.08 -14.76
CA ASP A 249 -18.84 -2.80 -15.91
C ASP A 249 -19.03 -4.31 -15.71
N ARG A 250 -20.10 -4.85 -16.29
CA ARG A 250 -20.44 -6.27 -16.16
C ARG A 250 -19.32 -7.18 -16.68
N ARG A 251 -18.69 -6.84 -17.81
CA ARG A 251 -17.62 -7.65 -18.40
C ARG A 251 -16.40 -7.67 -17.49
N PHE A 252 -16.11 -6.56 -16.83
CA PHE A 252 -15.04 -6.51 -15.83
C PHE A 252 -15.33 -7.45 -14.67
N VAL A 253 -16.54 -7.43 -14.11
CA VAL A 253 -16.93 -8.32 -13.00
C VAL A 253 -16.91 -9.79 -13.44
N GLU A 254 -17.39 -10.11 -14.64
CA GLU A 254 -17.37 -11.47 -15.19
C GLU A 254 -15.95 -12.03 -15.37
N ARG A 255 -14.97 -11.19 -15.69
CA ARG A 255 -13.60 -11.64 -16.02
C ARG A 255 -12.59 -11.50 -14.88
N TRP A 256 -12.70 -10.43 -14.10
CA TRP A 256 -11.67 -9.99 -13.16
C TRP A 256 -12.13 -10.04 -11.70
N SER A 257 -13.20 -10.78 -11.42
CA SER A 257 -13.68 -11.01 -10.07
C SER A 257 -14.08 -12.47 -9.86
N ASN A 258 -14.30 -12.84 -8.61
CA ASN A 258 -14.91 -14.12 -8.24
C ASN A 258 -16.44 -14.13 -8.35
N GLY A 259 -17.07 -13.05 -8.83
CA GLY A 259 -18.53 -12.91 -8.96
C GLY A 259 -19.22 -14.09 -9.64
N PRO A 260 -18.71 -14.61 -10.78
CA PRO A 260 -19.33 -15.75 -11.49
C PRO A 260 -19.12 -17.12 -10.84
N LEU A 261 -18.19 -17.24 -9.88
CA LEU A 261 -17.88 -18.52 -9.25
C LEU A 261 -19.06 -18.98 -8.39
N LEU A 262 -19.30 -20.29 -8.37
CA LEU A 262 -20.44 -20.90 -7.70
C LEU A 262 -20.15 -21.13 -6.20
N LEU A 263 -21.06 -20.65 -5.37
CA LEU A 263 -21.15 -20.94 -3.95
C LEU A 263 -22.23 -22.00 -3.72
N ARG A 264 -21.93 -23.00 -2.89
CA ARG A 264 -22.90 -23.98 -2.43
C ARG A 264 -23.77 -23.37 -1.34
N THR A 265 -25.09 -23.46 -1.48
CA THR A 265 -26.04 -22.90 -0.51
C THR A 265 -26.25 -23.77 0.73
N ASP A 266 -25.72 -25.00 0.75
CA ASP A 266 -25.83 -25.93 1.88
C ASP A 266 -24.73 -25.72 2.94
N ARG A 267 -23.61 -25.06 2.57
CA ARG A 267 -22.44 -24.88 3.44
C ARG A 267 -21.81 -23.48 3.39
N ASP A 268 -22.39 -22.56 2.61
CA ASP A 268 -21.86 -21.20 2.39
C ASP A 268 -20.37 -21.19 2.01
N TRP A 269 -19.97 -22.11 1.13
CA TRP A 269 -18.59 -22.24 0.64
C TRP A 269 -18.53 -22.50 -0.86
N TRP A 270 -17.36 -22.29 -1.46
CA TRP A 270 -17.14 -22.48 -2.90
C TRP A 270 -17.44 -23.91 -3.34
N LEU A 271 -18.08 -24.06 -4.50
CA LEU A 271 -18.09 -25.31 -5.24
C LEU A 271 -16.73 -25.48 -5.94
N THR A 272 -16.12 -26.63 -5.75
CA THR A 272 -14.77 -26.93 -6.25
C THR A 272 -14.80 -28.01 -7.32
N GLU A 273 -13.72 -28.10 -8.11
CA GLU A 273 -13.56 -29.16 -9.12
C GLU A 273 -13.67 -30.55 -8.48
N LYS A 274 -13.11 -30.75 -7.27
CA LYS A 274 -13.19 -32.00 -6.50
C LYS A 274 -14.64 -32.45 -6.24
N ASP A 275 -15.59 -31.52 -6.13
CA ASP A 275 -16.98 -31.85 -5.88
C ASP A 275 -17.67 -32.48 -7.11
N ILE A 276 -17.25 -32.11 -8.33
CA ILE A 276 -17.96 -32.44 -9.58
C ILE A 276 -17.15 -33.26 -10.59
N VAL A 277 -15.83 -33.36 -10.44
CA VAL A 277 -14.94 -34.15 -11.30
C VAL A 277 -14.20 -35.20 -10.46
N LYS A 278 -14.23 -36.46 -10.89
CA LYS A 278 -13.52 -37.55 -10.21
C LYS A 278 -12.00 -37.32 -10.29
N GLY A 279 -11.36 -37.17 -9.13
CA GLY A 279 -9.93 -36.82 -9.05
C GLY A 279 -9.64 -35.32 -9.22
N GLY A 280 -10.68 -34.48 -9.21
CA GLY A 280 -10.56 -33.03 -9.25
C GLY A 280 -9.88 -32.44 -8.02
N ARG A 281 -9.37 -31.21 -8.17
CA ARG A 281 -8.65 -30.50 -7.10
C ARG A 281 -9.61 -29.65 -6.24
N ASP A 282 -9.26 -29.44 -4.98
CA ASP A 282 -10.05 -28.64 -4.03
C ASP A 282 -9.71 -27.13 -4.07
N ASN A 283 -8.69 -26.75 -4.85
CA ASN A 283 -8.26 -25.37 -5.06
C ASN A 283 -8.61 -24.82 -6.45
N ARG A 284 -9.50 -25.49 -7.19
CA ARG A 284 -10.06 -25.04 -8.46
C ARG A 284 -11.56 -24.89 -8.31
N TYR A 285 -12.12 -23.84 -8.87
CA TYR A 285 -13.48 -23.39 -8.56
C TYR A 285 -14.38 -23.49 -9.76
N VAL A 286 -15.67 -23.68 -9.53
CA VAL A 286 -16.64 -23.90 -10.61
C VAL A 286 -17.35 -22.59 -10.98
N ALA A 287 -17.52 -22.33 -12.26
CA ALA A 287 -18.43 -21.32 -12.80
C ALA A 287 -19.42 -21.98 -13.78
N TRP A 288 -20.48 -21.27 -14.18
CA TRP A 288 -21.40 -21.73 -15.21
C TRP A 288 -21.15 -21.02 -16.54
N ASP A 289 -20.94 -21.77 -17.62
CA ASP A 289 -20.81 -21.24 -18.97
C ASP A 289 -22.20 -21.15 -19.63
N LYS A 290 -22.59 -19.94 -20.06
CA LYS A 290 -23.90 -19.67 -20.68
C LYS A 290 -24.02 -20.30 -22.07
N THR A 291 -22.94 -20.27 -22.83
CA THR A 291 -22.92 -20.73 -24.23
C THR A 291 -22.95 -22.26 -24.30
N ARG A 292 -22.17 -22.93 -23.45
CA ARG A 292 -22.11 -24.40 -23.35
C ARG A 292 -23.25 -24.96 -22.49
N ASN A 293 -23.88 -24.12 -21.68
CA ASN A 293 -24.87 -24.50 -20.67
C ASN A 293 -24.35 -25.64 -19.78
N SER A 294 -23.12 -25.48 -19.29
CA SER A 294 -22.40 -26.49 -18.52
C SER A 294 -21.47 -25.85 -17.50
N PRO A 295 -21.07 -26.55 -16.43
CA PRO A 295 -20.03 -26.04 -15.55
C PRO A 295 -18.66 -26.02 -16.24
N ILE A 296 -17.85 -25.04 -15.87
CA ILE A 296 -16.45 -24.88 -16.27
C ILE A 296 -15.59 -24.61 -15.03
N ILE A 297 -14.29 -24.87 -15.13
CA ILE A 297 -13.36 -24.86 -13.99
C ILE A 297 -12.39 -23.70 -14.09
N TRP A 298 -12.42 -22.78 -13.12
CA TRP A 298 -11.41 -21.76 -12.90
C TRP A 298 -10.20 -22.34 -12.16
N ASP A 299 -9.00 -22.20 -12.73
CA ASP A 299 -7.74 -22.50 -12.04
C ASP A 299 -7.05 -21.20 -11.58
N PRO A 300 -6.95 -20.94 -10.26
CA PRO A 300 -6.28 -19.74 -9.73
C PRO A 300 -4.78 -19.68 -10.01
N VAL A 301 -4.12 -20.81 -10.29
CA VAL A 301 -2.67 -20.87 -10.53
C VAL A 301 -2.35 -20.45 -11.96
N THR A 302 -3.10 -20.96 -12.95
CA THR A 302 -2.91 -20.58 -14.35
C THR A 302 -3.73 -19.35 -14.74
N GLN A 303 -4.66 -18.92 -13.89
CA GLN A 303 -5.58 -17.80 -14.12
C GLN A 303 -6.40 -17.99 -15.41
N GLN A 304 -6.92 -19.19 -15.62
CA GLN A 304 -7.65 -19.57 -16.83
C GLN A 304 -8.83 -20.51 -16.52
N PHE A 305 -9.85 -20.47 -17.38
CA PHE A 305 -10.96 -21.42 -17.38
C PHE A 305 -10.68 -22.67 -18.21
N TYR A 306 -11.22 -23.80 -17.78
CA TYR A 306 -11.10 -25.10 -18.43
C TYR A 306 -12.47 -25.76 -18.57
N GLY A 307 -12.66 -26.52 -19.64
CA GLY A 307 -13.77 -27.45 -19.76
C GLY A 307 -13.63 -28.63 -18.79
N LEU A 308 -14.70 -29.40 -18.63
CA LEU A 308 -14.66 -30.63 -17.82
C LEU A 308 -13.81 -31.74 -18.45
N ASP A 309 -13.51 -31.63 -19.75
CA ASP A 309 -12.55 -32.45 -20.48
C ASP A 309 -11.09 -32.13 -20.12
N GLY A 310 -10.85 -31.05 -19.38
CA GLY A 310 -9.53 -30.58 -19.00
C GLY A 310 -8.86 -29.68 -20.03
N GLU A 311 -9.53 -29.36 -21.14
CA GLU A 311 -9.01 -28.47 -22.16
C GLU A 311 -9.20 -27.01 -21.75
N ALA A 312 -8.20 -26.18 -22.03
CA ALA A 312 -8.23 -24.77 -21.69
C ALA A 312 -9.19 -24.01 -22.62
N ILE A 313 -10.04 -23.16 -22.05
CA ILE A 313 -10.96 -22.32 -22.81
C ILE A 313 -10.24 -20.99 -23.14
N PRO A 314 -10.19 -20.56 -24.41
CA PRO A 314 -9.64 -19.25 -24.77
C PRO A 314 -10.44 -18.11 -24.11
N ASP A 315 -9.76 -17.06 -23.64
CA ASP A 315 -10.39 -15.93 -22.91
C ASP A 315 -11.46 -15.18 -23.73
N GLU A 316 -11.38 -15.22 -25.05
CA GLU A 316 -12.38 -14.69 -25.98
C GLU A 316 -13.65 -15.53 -26.04
N GLU A 317 -13.59 -16.82 -25.70
CA GLU A 317 -14.70 -17.77 -25.68
C GLU A 317 -15.34 -17.94 -24.29
N VAL A 318 -14.71 -17.40 -23.25
CA VAL A 318 -15.26 -17.45 -21.88
C VAL A 318 -16.51 -16.58 -21.80
N ASP A 319 -17.64 -17.24 -21.56
CA ASP A 319 -18.96 -16.59 -21.43
C ASP A 319 -19.69 -17.10 -20.19
N VAL A 320 -19.26 -16.62 -19.02
CA VAL A 320 -19.79 -17.05 -17.71
C VAL A 320 -21.10 -16.37 -17.34
N GLU A 321 -21.95 -17.08 -16.60
CA GLU A 321 -23.12 -16.50 -15.96
C GLU A 321 -22.73 -15.78 -14.67
N LEU A 322 -23.11 -14.50 -14.57
CA LEU A 322 -22.83 -13.70 -13.39
C LEU A 322 -23.94 -13.80 -12.36
N GLU A 323 -25.19 -14.00 -12.80
CA GLU A 323 -26.35 -14.02 -11.91
C GLU A 323 -27.17 -15.28 -12.15
N GLY A 324 -27.30 -16.12 -11.13
CA GLY A 324 -28.17 -17.27 -11.20
C GLY A 324 -28.10 -18.20 -10.00
N TYR A 325 -29.00 -19.18 -10.04
CA TYR A 325 -28.99 -20.37 -9.19
C TYR A 325 -28.86 -21.59 -10.08
N PHE A 326 -28.12 -22.57 -9.60
CA PHE A 326 -27.78 -23.77 -10.35
C PHE A 326 -27.94 -25.00 -9.46
N GLU A 327 -28.24 -26.13 -10.09
CA GLU A 327 -28.24 -27.43 -9.43
C GLU A 327 -27.23 -28.31 -10.16
N LEU A 328 -26.29 -28.88 -9.41
CA LEU A 328 -25.24 -29.75 -9.94
C LEU A 328 -25.25 -31.07 -9.17
N GLU A 329 -24.98 -32.17 -9.87
CA GLU A 329 -24.75 -33.47 -9.24
C GLU A 329 -23.27 -33.59 -8.86
N THR A 330 -22.99 -33.95 -7.61
CA THR A 330 -21.62 -34.21 -7.15
C THR A 330 -21.16 -35.60 -7.58
N ILE A 331 -19.86 -35.85 -7.49
CA ILE A 331 -19.29 -37.20 -7.73
C ILE A 331 -19.81 -38.27 -6.76
N GLU A 332 -20.44 -37.86 -5.65
CA GLU A 332 -21.07 -38.75 -4.67
C GLU A 332 -22.56 -39.02 -4.99
N GLY A 333 -23.09 -38.48 -6.09
CA GLY A 333 -24.49 -38.63 -6.50
C GLY A 333 -25.46 -37.73 -5.73
N GLN A 334 -24.96 -36.70 -5.03
CA GLN A 334 -25.79 -35.73 -4.34
C GLN A 334 -26.05 -34.52 -5.24
N THR A 335 -27.31 -34.10 -5.38
CA THR A 335 -27.64 -32.81 -5.99
C THR A 335 -27.34 -31.68 -5.00
N VAL A 336 -26.47 -30.75 -5.38
CA VAL A 336 -26.15 -29.53 -4.62
C VAL A 336 -26.75 -28.31 -5.30
N LYS A 337 -27.34 -27.43 -4.48
CA LYS A 337 -27.83 -26.14 -4.91
C LYS A 337 -26.72 -25.11 -4.79
N CYS A 338 -26.54 -24.32 -5.83
CA CYS A 338 -25.53 -23.30 -5.93
C CYS A 338 -26.13 -21.97 -6.35
N LYS A 339 -25.45 -20.89 -6.02
CA LYS A 339 -25.67 -19.54 -6.58
C LYS A 339 -24.33 -18.92 -6.91
N THR A 340 -24.28 -18.01 -7.88
CA THR A 340 -23.04 -17.26 -8.14
C THR A 340 -22.69 -16.39 -6.92
N ALA A 341 -21.40 -16.11 -6.72
CA ALA A 341 -20.96 -15.20 -5.66
C ALA A 341 -21.56 -13.81 -5.80
N PHE A 342 -21.79 -13.36 -7.04
CA PHE A 342 -22.43 -12.08 -7.32
C PHE A 342 -23.92 -12.09 -6.95
N THR A 343 -24.66 -13.17 -7.24
CA THR A 343 -26.04 -13.33 -6.73
C THR A 343 -26.05 -13.28 -5.20
N ALA A 344 -25.12 -14.00 -4.55
CA ALA A 344 -25.01 -14.01 -3.10
C ALA A 344 -24.67 -12.63 -2.50
N PHE A 345 -23.88 -11.82 -3.20
CA PHE A 345 -23.52 -10.47 -2.77
C PHE A 345 -24.63 -9.44 -3.02
N LYS A 346 -25.47 -9.67 -4.03
CA LYS A 346 -26.60 -8.81 -4.40
C LYS A 346 -27.81 -8.95 -3.47
N GLU A 347 -28.03 -10.16 -2.96
CA GLU A 347 -29.02 -10.48 -1.91
C GLU A 347 -28.65 -9.87 -0.56
#